data_AF-A0A7S1QH47-F1
#
_entry.id   AF-A0A7S1QH47-F1
#
_cell.length_a   1.000
_cell.length_b   1.000
_cell.length_c   1.000
_cell.angle_alpha   90.00
_cell.angle_beta   90.00
_cell.angle_gamma   90.00
#
_symmetry.space_group_name_H-M   'P 1'
#
loop_
_entity.id
_entity.type
_entity.pdbx_description
1 polymer ?
#
loop_
_entity_poly.entity_id
_entity_poly.type
_entity_poly.pdbx_seq_one_letter_code
_entity_poly.pdbx_strand_id
1 'polypeptide(L)'
;PDGEGSAVGKGVHGADALRAAAGLFGVGYEALLEEYVSTTVTVGNETVRKKLPIHKAADVRDALSKAAYDSLFSQLVDRCNDRCDVAGDESRWIALLDIFGF
;
A
#
# COMPACT_ATOMS: atom_id res chain seq x y z
N PRO A 1 9.94 -29.68 -0.44
CA PRO A 1 10.45 -28.38 -0.93
C PRO A 1 9.93 -28.15 -2.36
N ASP A 2 9.58 -26.92 -2.67
CA ASP A 2 9.14 -26.44 -3.98
C ASP A 2 7.71 -26.85 -4.40
N GLY A 3 6.90 -25.85 -4.78
CA GLY A 3 5.93 -26.10 -5.84
C GLY A 3 4.57 -25.41 -5.83
N GLU A 4 4.27 -24.48 -4.93
CA GLU A 4 3.09 -23.60 -5.10
C GLU A 4 3.54 -22.13 -5.11
N GLY A 5 4.39 -21.80 -6.10
CA GLY A 5 4.69 -20.41 -6.41
C GLY A 5 3.40 -19.70 -6.76
N SER A 6 3.14 -18.56 -6.14
CA SER A 6 1.94 -17.76 -6.34
C SER A 6 1.79 -17.40 -7.82
N ALA A 7 1.02 -18.22 -8.55
CA ALA A 7 0.43 -17.80 -9.80
C ALA A 7 -0.77 -16.94 -9.39
N VAL A 8 -0.81 -15.69 -9.86
CA VAL A 8 -2.06 -14.93 -9.84
C VAL A 8 -3.10 -15.83 -10.48
N GLY A 9 -4.06 -16.30 -9.70
CA GLY A 9 -5.12 -17.16 -10.20
C GLY A 9 -5.67 -16.50 -11.46
N LYS A 10 -5.77 -17.25 -12.56
CA LYS A 10 -6.32 -16.80 -13.85
C LYS A 10 -7.84 -16.50 -13.74
N GLY A 11 -8.28 -15.83 -12.68
CA GLY A 11 -9.56 -15.18 -12.62
C GLY A 11 -9.41 -13.84 -13.31
N VAL A 12 -10.18 -13.65 -14.40
CA VAL A 12 -10.24 -12.43 -15.22
C VAL A 12 -10.26 -11.15 -14.35
N HIS A 13 -10.93 -11.19 -13.20
CA HIS A 13 -11.04 -10.06 -12.27
C HIS A 13 -9.72 -9.62 -11.57
N GLY A 14 -8.78 -10.53 -11.33
CA GLY A 14 -7.54 -10.21 -10.59
C GLY A 14 -6.54 -9.42 -11.43
N ALA A 15 -6.43 -9.75 -12.72
CA ALA A 15 -5.56 -9.04 -13.66
C ALA A 15 -6.06 -7.62 -13.95
N ASP A 16 -7.38 -7.44 -14.06
CA ASP A 16 -8.00 -6.13 -14.29
C ASP A 16 -7.82 -5.20 -13.08
N ALA A 17 -8.04 -5.72 -11.87
CA ALA A 17 -7.84 -4.95 -10.64
C ALA A 17 -6.39 -4.50 -10.47
N LEU A 18 -5.42 -5.38 -10.75
CA LEU A 18 -4.00 -5.04 -10.68
C LEU A 18 -3.59 -4.01 -11.74
N ARG A 19 -4.13 -4.11 -12.96
CA ARG A 19 -3.90 -3.13 -14.02
C ARG A 19 -4.49 -1.76 -13.67
N ALA A 20 -5.68 -1.72 -13.07
CA ALA A 20 -6.27 -0.49 -12.55
C ALA A 20 -5.41 0.12 -11.44
N ALA A 21 -4.97 -0.68 -10.47
CA ALA A 21 -4.10 -0.23 -9.39
C ALA A 21 -2.77 0.33 -9.91
N ALA A 22 -2.13 -0.34 -10.87
CA ALA A 22 -0.91 0.15 -11.52
C ALA A 22 -1.13 1.52 -12.19
N GLY A 23 -2.26 1.68 -12.89
CA GLY A 23 -2.65 2.96 -13.49
C GLY A 23 -2.86 4.07 -12.45
N LEU A 24 -3.53 3.77 -11.34
CA LEU A 24 -3.76 4.73 -10.24
C LEU A 24 -2.45 5.14 -9.54
N PHE A 25 -1.53 4.20 -9.32
CA PHE A 25 -0.22 4.48 -8.73
C PHE A 25 0.77 5.09 -9.72
N GLY A 26 0.46 5.11 -11.02
CA GLY A 26 1.37 5.57 -12.06
C GLY A 26 2.60 4.68 -12.23
N VAL A 27 2.49 3.39 -11.90
CA VAL A 27 3.58 2.40 -12.00
C VAL A 27 3.30 1.39 -13.12
N GLY A 28 4.34 0.70 -13.58
CA GLY A 28 4.19 -0.34 -14.59
C GLY A 28 3.46 -1.57 -14.04
N TYR A 29 2.49 -2.09 -14.81
CA TYR A 29 1.75 -3.32 -14.44
C TYR A 29 2.68 -4.50 -14.16
N GLU A 30 3.64 -4.77 -15.04
CA GLU A 30 4.55 -5.91 -14.89
C GLU A 30 5.47 -5.75 -13.67
N ALA A 31 5.92 -4.52 -13.39
CA ALA A 31 6.75 -4.24 -12.22
C ALA A 31 5.94 -4.45 -10.92
N LEU A 32 4.70 -3.95 -10.88
CA LEU A 32 3.82 -4.13 -9.73
C LEU A 32 3.45 -5.62 -9.54
N LEU A 33 3.19 -6.35 -10.63
CA LEU A 33 2.92 -7.78 -10.60
C LEU A 33 4.13 -8.55 -10.06
N GLU A 34 5.34 -8.24 -10.53
CA GLU A 34 6.57 -8.89 -10.10
C GLU A 34 6.81 -8.70 -8.59
N GLU A 35 6.65 -7.47 -8.08
CA GLU A 35 6.80 -7.18 -6.66
C GLU A 35 5.70 -7.82 -5.78
N TYR A 36 4.51 -8.06 -6.33
CA TYR A 36 3.44 -8.77 -5.62
C TYR A 36 3.69 -10.28 -5.48
N VAL A 37 4.35 -10.89 -6.46
CA VAL A 37 4.52 -12.35 -6.53
C VAL A 37 5.93 -12.79 -6.15
N SER A 38 6.85 -11.86 -5.90
CA SER A 38 8.23 -12.16 -5.57
C SER A 38 8.73 -11.37 -4.37
N THR A 39 9.76 -11.88 -3.74
CA THR A 39 10.48 -11.21 -2.67
C THR A 39 11.96 -11.34 -2.94
N THR A 40 12.70 -10.27 -2.66
CA THR A 40 14.14 -10.22 -2.81
C THR A 40 14.77 -10.38 -1.43
N VAL A 41 15.58 -11.42 -1.27
CA VAL A 41 16.28 -11.70 -0.02
C VAL A 41 17.77 -11.51 -0.26
N THR A 42 18.37 -10.59 0.47
CA THR A 42 19.82 -10.36 0.46
C THR A 42 20.46 -11.06 1.66
N VAL A 43 21.41 -11.95 1.40
CA VAL A 43 22.18 -12.67 2.42
C VAL A 43 23.67 -12.43 2.15
N GLY A 44 24.34 -11.67 3.02
CA GLY A 44 25.72 -11.24 2.79
C GLY A 44 25.82 -10.34 1.54
N ASN A 45 26.62 -10.75 0.55
CA ASN A 45 26.77 -10.06 -0.74
C ASN A 45 25.87 -10.63 -1.85
N GLU A 46 25.03 -11.63 -1.56
CA GLU A 46 24.16 -12.25 -2.56
C GLU A 46 22.72 -11.78 -2.42
N THR A 47 22.15 -11.31 -3.53
CA THR A 47 20.75 -10.92 -3.64
C THR A 47 20.01 -11.96 -4.46
N VAL A 48 19.07 -12.69 -3.85
CA VAL A 48 18.29 -13.73 -4.51
C VAL A 48 16.82 -13.35 -4.54
N ARG A 49 16.23 -13.27 -5.74
CA ARG A 49 14.79 -13.08 -5.92
C ARG A 49 14.08 -14.43 -5.94
N LYS A 50 13.01 -14.58 -5.15
CA LYS A 50 12.23 -15.82 -5.01
C LYS A 50 10.75 -15.52 -5.13
N LYS A 51 9.96 -16.45 -5.69
CA LYS A 51 8.50 -16.32 -5.72
C LYS A 51 7.90 -16.51 -4.32
N LEU A 52 6.89 -15.71 -4.01
CA LEU A 52 6.13 -15.82 -2.78
C LEU A 52 5.14 -16.99 -2.84
N PRO A 53 4.87 -17.66 -1.71
CA PRO A 53 3.67 -18.46 -1.54
C PRO A 53 2.40 -17.60 -1.63
N ILE A 54 1.27 -18.19 -2.00
CA ILE A 54 0.00 -17.47 -2.23
C ILE A 54 -0.43 -16.63 -1.02
N HIS A 55 -0.36 -17.18 0.20
CA HIS A 55 -0.75 -16.45 1.41
C HIS A 55 0.11 -15.20 1.64
N LYS A 56 1.44 -15.30 1.41
CA LYS A 56 2.32 -14.14 1.56
C LYS A 56 2.08 -13.08 0.49
N ALA A 57 1.73 -13.48 -0.73
CA ALA A 57 1.35 -12.52 -1.77
C ALA A 57 0.06 -11.75 -1.39
N ALA A 58 -0.89 -12.41 -0.73
CA ALA A 58 -2.07 -11.74 -0.18
C ALA A 58 -1.71 -10.77 0.96
N ASP A 59 -0.80 -11.17 1.86
CA ASP A 59 -0.31 -10.30 2.93
C ASP A 59 0.37 -9.03 2.36
N VAL A 60 1.17 -9.17 1.29
CA VAL A 60 1.80 -8.03 0.60
C VAL A 60 0.76 -7.07 0.01
N ARG A 61 -0.27 -7.59 -0.65
CA ARG A 61 -1.38 -6.78 -1.16
C ARG A 61 -2.05 -5.98 -0.03
N ASP A 62 -2.39 -6.66 1.07
CA ASP A 62 -3.10 -6.03 2.18
C ASP A 62 -2.21 -5.01 2.89
N ALA A 63 -0.92 -5.29 3.04
CA ALA A 63 0.06 -4.34 3.56
C ALA A 63 0.19 -3.10 2.65
N LEU A 64 0.26 -3.27 1.33
CA LEU A 64 0.28 -2.14 0.40
C LEU A 64 -0.99 -1.30 0.51
N SER A 65 -2.15 -1.97 0.61
CA SER A 65 -3.44 -1.29 0.69
C SER A 65 -3.55 -0.44 1.96
N LYS A 66 -3.08 -0.98 3.10
CA LYS A 66 -2.98 -0.24 4.37
C LYS A 66 -2.02 0.95 4.26
N ALA A 67 -0.81 0.72 3.75
CA ALA A 67 0.19 1.78 3.60
C ALA A 67 -0.30 2.90 2.67
N ALA A 68 -0.98 2.57 1.58
CA ALA A 68 -1.56 3.54 0.66
C ALA A 68 -2.66 4.36 1.33
N TYR A 69 -3.55 3.73 2.09
CA TYR A 69 -4.60 4.42 2.84
C TYR A 69 -4.00 5.34 3.91
N ASP A 70 -3.09 4.83 4.75
CA ASP A 70 -2.46 5.59 5.83
C ASP A 70 -1.72 6.82 5.27
N SER A 71 -0.98 6.65 4.17
CA SER A 71 -0.29 7.76 3.51
C SER A 71 -1.26 8.79 2.93
N LEU A 72 -2.34 8.34 2.27
CA LEU A 72 -3.33 9.25 1.67
C LEU A 72 -4.07 10.03 2.75
N PHE A 73 -4.49 9.35 3.81
CA PHE A 73 -5.19 9.97 4.93
C PHE A 73 -4.31 11.00 5.64
N SER A 74 -3.05 10.66 5.90
CA SER A 74 -2.09 11.59 6.51
C SER A 74 -1.89 12.83 5.63
N GLN A 75 -1.65 12.66 4.33
CA GLN A 75 -1.52 13.78 3.40
C GLN A 75 -2.79 14.63 3.28
N LEU A 76 -3.97 14.02 3.42
CA LEU A 76 -5.24 14.75 3.42
C LEU A 76 -5.36 15.61 4.67
N VAL A 77 -5.06 15.06 5.85
CA VAL A 77 -5.07 15.79 7.12
C VAL A 77 -4.10 16.97 7.07
N ASP A 78 -2.86 16.73 6.61
CA ASP A 78 -1.85 17.77 6.48
C ASP A 78 -2.32 18.91 5.57
N ARG A 79 -2.85 18.58 4.39
CA ARG A 79 -3.38 19.59 3.45
C ARG A 79 -4.59 20.33 3.99
N CYS A 80 -5.45 19.68 4.77
CA CYS A 80 -6.56 20.35 5.43
C CYS A 80 -6.05 21.33 6.48
N ASN A 81 -5.06 20.93 7.29
CA ASN A 81 -4.44 21.79 8.28
C ASN A 81 -3.78 23.00 7.63
N ASP A 82 -3.00 22.81 6.56
CA ASP A 82 -2.36 23.89 5.79
C ASP A 82 -3.37 24.92 5.24
N ARG A 83 -4.61 24.49 4.93
CA ARG A 83 -5.66 25.36 4.39
C ARG A 83 -6.50 26.03 5.47
N CYS A 84 -6.60 25.42 6.64
CA CYS A 84 -7.31 25.94 7.80
C CYS A 84 -6.42 26.79 8.71
N ASP A 85 -5.11 26.81 8.46
CA ASP A 85 -4.17 27.65 9.18
C ASP A 85 -4.55 29.13 9.01
N VAL A 86 -5.00 29.72 10.10
CA VAL A 86 -5.40 31.12 10.19
C VAL A 86 -4.32 31.85 10.96
N ALA A 87 -3.62 32.76 10.27
CA ALA A 87 -2.60 33.60 10.90
C ALA A 87 -3.22 34.36 12.09
N GLY A 88 -2.85 33.95 13.31
CA GLY A 88 -3.44 34.43 14.56
C GLY A 88 -2.67 33.91 15.78
N ASP A 89 -3.04 34.42 16.96
CA ASP A 89 -2.44 33.97 18.23
C ASP A 89 -2.95 32.56 18.58
N GLU A 90 -2.10 31.53 18.39
CA GLU A 90 -2.40 30.12 18.70
C GLU A 90 -2.56 29.84 20.21
N SER A 91 -2.42 30.85 21.08
CA SER A 91 -2.41 30.68 22.53
C SER A 91 -3.72 30.10 23.10
N ARG A 92 -4.83 30.14 22.36
CA ARG A 92 -6.15 29.68 22.83
C ARG A 92 -6.96 29.01 21.72
N TRP A 93 -7.33 27.75 21.94
CA TRP A 93 -8.20 26.99 21.04
C TRP A 93 -9.16 26.08 21.82
N ILE A 94 -10.29 25.72 21.20
CA ILE A 94 -11.27 24.78 21.74
C ILE A 94 -11.25 23.53 20.85
N ALA A 95 -10.94 22.38 21.44
CA ALA A 95 -10.96 21.09 20.77
C ALA A 95 -12.39 20.54 20.68
N LEU A 96 -12.80 20.08 19.50
CA LEU A 96 -13.97 19.22 19.36
C LEU A 96 -13.49 17.79 19.08
N LEU A 97 -13.91 16.84 19.92
CA LEU A 97 -13.57 15.43 19.77
C LEU A 97 -14.78 14.67 19.25
N ASP A 98 -14.71 14.19 18.02
CA ASP A 98 -15.67 13.27 17.41
C ASP A 98 -14.93 12.00 16.99
N ILE A 99 -15.19 10.92 17.72
CA ILE A 99 -14.65 9.59 17.45
C ILE A 99 -15.79 8.60 17.57
N PHE A 100 -15.87 7.66 16.64
CA PHE A 100 -16.82 6.55 16.76
C PHE A 100 -16.46 5.69 17.98
N GLY A 101 -17.47 5.35 18.78
CA GLY A 101 -17.34 4.51 19.98
C GLY A 101 -17.28 3.02 19.65
N PHE A 102 -16.81 2.24 20.63
CA PHE A 102 -16.63 0.78 20.57
C PHE A 102 -17.87 -0.02 20.17
#